data_AF-B5U323-F1
#
_entry.id   AF-B5U323-F1
#
_cell.length_a   1.000
_cell.length_b   1.000
_cell.length_c   1.000
_cell.angle_alpha   90.00
_cell.angle_beta   90.00
_cell.angle_gamma   90.00
#
_symmetry.space_group_name_H-M   'P 1'
#
loop_
_entity.id
_entity.type
_entity.pdbx_description
1 polymer ?
#
loop_
_entity_poly.entity_id
_entity_poly.type
_entity_poly.pdbx_seq_one_letter_code
_entity_poly.pdbx_strand_id
1 'polypeptide(L)' 'GMLSFRIKGGFKEANAFLQNIKIFTLAESLGGVESLAEHPSKMTHAGLSEEHRNAV' A
#
# COMPACT_ATOMS: atom_id res chain seq x y z
N GLY A 1 -2.71 -3.25 -14.25
CA GLY A 1 -3.97 -3.54 -13.54
C GLY A 1 -3.80 -3.27 -12.05
N MET A 2 -4.87 -3.25 -11.26
CA MET A 2 -4.82 -2.97 -9.82
C MET A 2 -5.19 -4.21 -9.01
N LEU A 3 -4.44 -4.47 -7.93
CA LEU A 3 -4.68 -5.55 -6.98
C LEU A 3 -4.40 -5.03 -5.57
N SER A 4 -5.28 -5.35 -4.63
CA SER A 4 -5.08 -5.08 -3.22
C SER A 4 -5.17 -6.38 -2.42
N PHE A 5 -4.34 -6.50 -1.39
CA PHE A 5 -4.30 -7.66 -0.50
C PHE A 5 -3.86 -7.24 0.91
N ARG A 6 -4.12 -8.09 1.90
CA ARG A 6 -3.72 -7.86 3.30
C ARG A 6 -2.62 -8.83 3.69
N ILE A 7 -1.64 -8.33 4.44
CA ILE A 7 -0.53 -9.13 4.99
C ILE A 7 -0.84 -9.49 6.43
N LYS A 8 -0.71 -10.78 6.78
CA LYS A 8 -0.82 -11.24 8.17
C LYS A 8 0.31 -10.64 8.99
N GLY A 9 0.02 -10.19 10.21
CA GLY A 9 0.97 -9.45 11.06
C GLY A 9 0.80 -7.94 11.03
N GLY A 10 -0.14 -7.42 10.23
CA GLY A 10 -0.54 -6.02 10.27
C GLY A 10 0.52 -5.06 9.70
N PHE A 11 0.53 -3.82 10.19
CA PHE A 11 1.31 -2.72 9.61
C PHE A 11 2.81 -3.02 9.52
N LYS A 12 3.40 -3.53 10.59
CA LYS A 12 4.85 -3.78 10.66
C LYS A 12 5.29 -4.75 9.56
N GLU A 13 4.49 -5.80 9.35
CA GLU A 13 4.83 -6.87 8.42
C GLU A 13 4.52 -6.45 6.98
N ALA A 14 3.47 -5.63 6.79
CA ALA A 14 3.19 -4.99 5.51
C ALA A 14 4.30 -4.02 5.09
N ASN A 15 4.80 -3.19 6.02
CA ASN A 15 5.90 -2.28 5.75
C ASN A 15 7.20 -3.03 5.45
N ALA A 16 7.50 -4.11 6.20
CA ALA A 16 8.64 -4.97 5.93
C ALA A 16 8.56 -5.62 4.54
N PHE A 17 7.38 -6.09 4.13
CA PHE A 17 7.17 -6.60 2.77
C PHE A 17 7.50 -5.56 1.71
N LEU A 18 6.96 -4.34 1.83
CA LEU A 18 7.22 -3.24 0.89
C LEU A 18 8.70 -2.86 0.81
N GLN A 19 9.45 -3.00 1.91
CA GLN A 19 10.90 -2.77 1.93
C GLN A 19 11.73 -3.87 1.27
N ASN A 20 11.17 -5.07 1.06
CA ASN A 20 11.90 -6.24 0.56
C ASN A 20 11.58 -6.61 -0.89
N ILE A 21 10.50 -6.08 -1.48
CA ILE A 21 10.20 -6.26 -2.89
C ILE A 21 11.18 -5.46 -3.76
N LYS A 22 11.61 -6.06 -4.88
CA LYS A 22 12.67 -5.49 -5.74
C LYS A 22 12.17 -4.98 -7.09
N ILE A 23 10.99 -5.43 -7.52
CA ILE A 23 10.42 -5.10 -8.84
C ILE A 23 9.43 -3.93 -8.73
N PHE A 24 8.77 -3.79 -7.59
CA PHE A 24 7.78 -2.74 -7.35
C PHE A 24 8.45 -1.57 -6.65
N THR A 25 8.28 -0.37 -7.19
CA THR A 25 8.71 0.87 -6.53
C THR A 25 7.68 1.27 -5.47
N LEU A 26 8.14 1.63 -4.27
CA LEU A 26 7.29 2.21 -3.23
C LEU A 26 6.97 3.67 -3.59
N ALA A 27 5.80 3.92 -4.14
CA ALA A 27 5.37 5.25 -4.56
C ALA A 27 3.84 5.35 -4.65
N GLU A 28 3.35 6.59 -4.55
CA GLU A 28 1.98 6.94 -4.88
C GLU A 28 1.80 7.04 -6.40
N SER A 29 0.56 6.89 -6.89
CA SER A 29 0.14 6.79 -8.31
C SER A 29 -0.08 5.34 -8.81
N LEU A 30 -0.72 5.22 -9.97
CA LEU A 30 -1.08 3.96 -10.63
C LEU A 30 -1.32 4.15 -12.13
N GLY A 31 -1.24 3.06 -12.90
CA GLY A 31 -1.61 3.04 -14.33
C GLY A 31 -0.46 3.24 -15.32
N GLY A 32 0.76 3.44 -14.85
CA GLY A 32 1.96 3.43 -15.69
C GLY A 32 2.38 2.02 -16.14
N VAL A 33 3.50 1.98 -16.89
CA VAL A 33 4.13 0.71 -17.32
C VAL A 33 4.98 0.09 -16.20
N GLU A 34 5.43 0.93 -15.28
CA GLU A 34 6.16 0.56 -14.08
C GLU A 34 5.27 -0.12 -13.04
N SER A 35 5.86 -1.05 -12.28
CA SER A 35 5.18 -1.70 -11.16
C SER A 35 5.31 -0.83 -9.92
N LEU A 36 4.19 -0.43 -9.33
CA LEU A 36 4.12 0.39 -8.12
C LEU A 36 3.41 -0.38 -6.99
N ALA A 37 3.88 -0.17 -5.76
CA ALA A 37 3.22 -0.67 -4.55
C ALA A 37 3.19 0.43 -3.49
N GLU A 38 2.16 0.43 -2.64
CA GLU A 38 2.02 1.42 -1.58
C GLU A 38 1.37 0.85 -0.33
N HIS A 39 1.43 1.62 0.76
CA HIS A 39 0.64 1.38 1.96
C HIS A 39 -0.47 2.45 2.08
N PRO A 40 -1.71 2.18 1.64
CA PRO A 40 -2.75 3.21 1.52
C PRO A 40 -2.97 4.03 2.80
N SER A 41 -3.02 3.39 3.97
CA SER A 41 -3.27 4.12 5.24
C SER A 41 -2.16 5.08 5.67
N LYS A 42 -0.97 5.01 5.07
CA LYS A 42 0.16 5.92 5.31
C LYS A 42 0.48 6.81 4.11
N MET A 43 -0.11 6.54 2.95
CA MET A 43 0.18 7.20 1.68
C MET A 43 -1.12 7.78 1.12
N THR A 44 -1.66 7.26 0.01
CA THR A 44 -2.85 7.82 -0.67
C THR A 44 -4.09 8.08 0.20
N HIS A 45 -4.27 7.34 1.29
CA HIS A 45 -5.42 7.46 2.19
C HIS A 45 -5.04 7.97 3.59
N ALA A 46 -3.84 8.54 3.76
CA ALA A 46 -3.37 9.05 5.05
C ALA A 46 -4.32 10.10 5.67
N GLY A 47 -4.98 10.90 4.82
CA GLY A 47 -5.90 11.96 5.23
C GLY A 47 -7.29 11.49 5.68
N LEU A 48 -7.66 10.23 5.44
CA LEU A 48 -8.95 9.70 5.89
C LEU A 48 -8.92 9.45 7.40
N SER A 49 -10.03 9.67 8.10
CA SER A 49 -10.19 9.21 9.49
C SER A 49 -10.04 7.68 9.56
N GLU A 50 -9.63 7.15 10.71
CA GLU A 50 -9.49 5.70 10.90
C GLU A 50 -10.78 4.92 10.60
N GLU A 51 -11.93 5.46 11.00
CA GLU A 51 -13.24 4.87 10.70
C GLU A 51 -13.46 4.73 9.18
N HIS A 52 -13.34 5.82 8.43
CA HIS A 52 -13.41 5.79 6.97
C HIS A 52 -12.36 4.89 6.31
N ARG A 53 -11.14 4.78 6.85
CA ARG A 53 -10.11 3.88 6.31
C ARG A 53 -10.43 2.40 6.52
N ASN A 54 -11.14 2.06 7.60
CA ASN A 54 -11.51 0.68 7.91
C ASN A 54 -12.79 0.24 7.18
N ALA A 55 -13.54 1.19 6.62
CA ALA A 55 -14.76 0.95 5.86
C ALA A 55 -14.52 0.63 4.36
N VAL A 56 -13.28 0.81 3.87
CA VAL A 56 -12.83 0.49 2.50
C VAL A 56 -11.95 -0.76 2.47
#